data_AF-A0AAV0UJ14-F1
#
_entry.id   AF-A0AAV0UJ14-F1
#
_cell.length_a   1.000
_cell.length_b   1.000
_cell.length_c   1.000
_cell.angle_alpha   90.00
_cell.angle_beta   90.00
_cell.angle_gamma   90.00
#
_symmetry.space_group_name_H-M   'P 1'
#
loop_
_entity.id
_entity.type
_entity.pdbx_description
1 polymer ?
#
loop_
_entity_poly.entity_id
_entity_poly.type
_entity_poly.pdbx_seq_one_letter_code
_entity_poly.pdbx_strand_id
1 'polypeptide(L)'
;MASAGFSTLENGAPELLQILYKTVDNEEIDSSVPIYLSDSRRKNNIEAKAEPVEHKGIRLHNWVIGSIKTHITPIDTVHEIGKAAKLTPPEMVFGKNQLILFHEPSGVCYNFLAVEALKGTHFPPPVSDQAQDIVANQQLKVANAKHNINKEEVKELDITYDWTYTTDYKGSLQRLTKAEGLPIMFTKRKEEPKVGPTIERIDYEKLKEREPILWFDDVALYEDELHDHGTSAMYVKVRVMSSGFFVLSRYWMRLDHVVVRLHETRTHHLFGTDHFIREYTRKEEKFDTLFSKGHPKNMSNYTNIDTFQHLLPVREAVFEKVLLQ
;
A
#
# COMPACT_ATOMS: atom_id res chain seq x y z
N MET A 1 14.23 -18.15 13.24
CA MET A 1 14.03 -18.24 11.78
C MET A 1 14.74 -17.04 11.17
N ALA A 2 15.61 -17.26 10.19
CA ALA A 2 16.28 -16.15 9.51
C ALA A 2 15.20 -15.19 8.99
N SER A 3 15.28 -13.90 9.35
CA SER A 3 14.31 -12.93 8.80
C SER A 3 14.47 -12.99 7.30
N ALA A 4 13.41 -13.40 6.59
CA ALA A 4 13.37 -13.22 5.15
C ALA A 4 13.78 -11.77 4.87
N GLY A 5 14.60 -11.53 3.84
CA GLY A 5 15.09 -10.18 3.52
C GLY A 5 13.97 -9.18 3.15
N PHE A 6 12.70 -9.56 3.33
CA PHE A 6 11.47 -8.84 3.02
C PHE A 6 10.38 -9.13 4.05
N SER A 7 9.42 -8.21 4.14
CA SER A 7 8.26 -8.29 5.03
C SER A 7 7.08 -8.92 4.31
N THR A 8 6.53 -9.95 4.94
CA THR A 8 5.32 -10.68 4.53
C THR A 8 4.23 -10.48 5.57
N LEU A 9 3.05 -10.99 5.23
CA LEU A 9 1.89 -11.02 6.12
C LEU A 9 2.16 -11.75 7.46
N GLU A 10 3.15 -12.63 7.53
CA GLU A 10 3.45 -13.42 8.74
C GLU A 10 4.47 -12.74 9.64
N ASN A 11 5.52 -12.14 9.08
CA ASN A 11 6.64 -11.60 9.82
C ASN A 11 6.68 -10.07 9.90
N GLY A 12 6.10 -9.35 8.93
CA GLY A 12 6.21 -7.90 8.84
C GLY A 12 5.68 -7.19 10.09
N ALA A 13 4.40 -7.42 10.39
CA ALA A 13 3.72 -6.78 11.52
C ALA A 13 4.37 -7.12 12.87
N PRO A 14 4.61 -8.40 13.20
CA PRO A 14 5.20 -8.77 14.49
C PRO A 14 6.61 -8.21 14.67
N GLU A 15 7.45 -8.22 13.64
CA GLU A 15 8.82 -7.68 13.71
C GLU A 15 8.81 -6.17 13.95
N LEU A 16 8.02 -5.40 13.21
CA LEU A 16 7.97 -3.95 13.36
C LEU A 16 7.35 -3.55 14.71
N LEU A 17 6.27 -4.19 15.14
CA LEU A 17 5.70 -3.92 16.45
C LEU A 17 6.71 -4.24 17.56
N GLN A 18 7.43 -5.35 17.47
CA GLN A 18 8.46 -5.67 18.46
C GLN A 18 9.55 -4.59 18.54
N ILE A 19 9.97 -4.01 17.41
CA ILE A 19 10.92 -2.90 17.36
C ILE A 19 10.32 -1.64 17.98
N LEU A 20 9.08 -1.29 17.63
CA LEU A 20 8.38 -0.11 18.14
C LEU A 20 8.18 -0.17 19.66
N TYR A 21 7.78 -1.33 20.21
CA TYR A 21 7.58 -1.50 21.65
C TYR A 21 8.88 -1.61 22.46
N LYS A 22 9.99 -2.05 21.87
CA LYS A 22 11.30 -2.02 22.56
C LYS A 22 11.74 -0.60 22.93
N THR A 23 11.21 0.42 22.26
CA THR A 23 11.55 1.83 22.49
C THR A 23 10.69 2.51 23.56
N VAL A 24 9.74 1.79 24.18
CA VAL A 24 8.82 2.34 25.19
C VAL A 24 9.11 1.69 26.54
N ASP A 25 9.64 2.47 27.49
CA ASP A 25 9.60 2.09 28.89
C ASP A 25 8.13 2.09 29.37
N ASN A 26 7.73 1.02 30.06
CA ASN A 26 6.38 0.81 30.57
C ASN A 26 6.02 1.84 31.65
N GLU A 27 5.59 3.04 31.25
CA GLU A 27 4.84 3.94 32.13
C GLU A 27 3.38 4.03 31.66
N GLU A 28 2.45 3.96 32.62
CA GLU A 28 1.02 4.21 32.40
C GLU A 28 0.82 5.68 32.01
N ILE A 29 0.93 5.95 30.72
CA ILE A 29 0.81 7.29 30.17
C ILE A 29 -0.61 7.45 29.61
N ASP A 30 -1.21 8.61 29.89
CA ASP A 30 -2.50 9.06 29.37
C ASP A 30 -2.59 8.82 27.84
N SER A 31 -3.60 8.05 27.42
CA SER A 31 -3.86 7.69 26.03
C SER A 31 -4.05 8.89 25.09
N SER A 32 -4.32 10.08 25.63
CA SER A 32 -4.50 11.32 24.87
C SER A 32 -3.19 12.03 24.49
N VAL A 33 -2.07 11.67 25.13
CA VAL A 33 -0.76 12.29 24.86
C VAL A 33 -0.01 11.50 23.78
N PRO A 34 0.42 12.14 22.68
CA PRO A 34 1.16 11.44 21.63
C PRO A 34 2.56 11.04 22.10
N ILE A 35 2.85 9.73 22.05
CA ILE A 35 4.18 9.19 22.34
C ILE A 35 4.86 8.87 21.02
N TYR A 36 5.92 9.61 20.69
CA TYR A 36 6.74 9.30 19.53
C TYR A 36 7.63 8.09 19.81
N LEU A 37 7.52 7.08 18.95
CA LEU A 37 8.29 5.85 19.01
C LEU A 37 9.56 6.01 18.15
N SER A 38 10.69 5.50 18.63
CA SER A 38 12.00 5.55 17.96
C SER A 38 12.54 6.99 17.70
N ASP A 39 13.55 7.12 16.83
CA ASP A 39 14.30 8.32 16.40
C ASP A 39 13.46 9.36 15.62
N SER A 40 12.22 9.59 16.05
CA SER A 40 11.34 10.62 15.52
C SER A 40 11.83 12.06 15.82
N ARG A 41 12.92 12.21 16.60
CA ARG A 41 13.57 13.49 16.92
C ARG A 41 14.89 13.64 16.15
N ARG A 42 14.89 14.04 14.87
CA ARG A 42 16.14 14.58 14.29
C ARG A 42 16.45 15.94 14.92
N LYS A 43 17.52 16.00 15.72
CA LYS A 43 18.45 17.14 15.68
C LYS A 43 19.22 17.03 14.37
N ASN A 44 19.22 18.10 13.58
CA ASN A 44 19.97 18.21 12.33
C ASN A 44 21.46 17.93 12.59
N ASN A 45 21.99 16.82 12.09
CA ASN A 45 23.42 16.70 11.78
C ASN A 45 23.60 15.82 10.55
N ILE A 46 24.35 16.37 9.59
CA ILE A 46 24.56 15.86 8.24
C ILE A 46 25.90 15.11 8.26
N GLU A 47 25.86 13.79 8.16
CA GLU A 47 26.96 13.00 7.61
C GLU A 47 26.38 11.89 6.72
N ALA A 48 26.82 11.86 5.46
CA ALA A 48 26.42 10.87 4.47
C ALA A 48 27.10 9.52 4.76
N LYS A 49 26.46 8.71 5.59
CA LYS A 49 26.60 7.24 5.61
C LYS A 49 25.26 6.65 5.17
N ALA A 50 25.28 5.49 4.49
CA ALA A 50 24.09 4.78 4.01
C ALA A 50 22.94 4.92 5.01
N GLU A 51 21.79 5.44 4.54
CA GLU A 51 20.74 5.92 5.43
C GLU A 51 20.36 4.85 6.46
N PRO A 52 20.40 5.16 7.77
CA PRO A 52 20.01 4.21 8.80
C PRO A 52 18.55 3.82 8.57
N VAL A 53 18.19 2.58 8.93
CA VAL A 53 16.79 2.13 8.90
C VAL A 53 15.98 3.04 9.82
N GLU A 54 15.19 3.93 9.21
CA GLU A 54 14.34 4.86 9.94
C GLU A 54 13.08 4.11 10.37
N HIS A 55 13.07 3.60 11.60
CA HIS A 55 11.84 3.21 12.27
C HIS A 55 11.26 4.47 12.89
N LYS A 56 10.05 4.86 12.50
CA LYS A 56 9.35 6.03 13.05
C LYS A 56 7.94 5.61 13.37
N GLY A 57 7.43 6.08 14.51
CA GLY A 57 6.05 5.79 14.86
C GLY A 57 5.52 6.73 15.92
N ILE A 58 4.22 6.60 16.16
CA ILE A 58 3.48 7.34 17.15
C ILE A 58 2.49 6.39 17.82
N ARG A 59 2.39 6.47 19.14
CA ARG A 59 1.33 5.84 19.92
C ARG A 59 0.38 6.92 20.41
N LEU A 60 -0.91 6.78 20.07
CA LEU A 60 -1.94 7.77 20.39
C LEU A 60 -3.32 7.09 20.39
N HIS A 61 -4.16 7.36 21.40
CA HIS A 61 -5.52 6.81 21.54
C HIS A 61 -5.61 5.28 21.33
N ASN A 62 -4.70 4.53 21.94
CA ASN A 62 -4.58 3.06 21.82
C ASN A 62 -4.24 2.54 20.41
N TRP A 63 -3.83 3.43 19.51
CA TRP A 63 -3.24 3.08 18.22
C TRP A 63 -1.74 3.19 18.28
N VAL A 64 -1.05 2.18 17.78
CA VAL A 64 0.36 2.21 17.44
C VAL A 64 0.46 2.29 15.94
N ILE A 65 0.90 3.45 15.45
CA ILE A 65 1.10 3.71 14.03
C ILE A 65 2.60 3.83 13.81
N GLY A 66 3.13 3.11 12.84
CA GLY A 66 4.54 3.19 12.55
C GLY A 66 4.88 2.74 11.15
N SER A 67 6.08 3.07 10.74
CA SER A 67 6.61 2.75 9.43
C SER A 67 8.08 2.35 9.54
N ILE A 68 8.51 1.60 8.55
CA ILE A 68 9.91 1.31 8.30
C ILE A 68 10.19 1.59 6.83
N LYS A 69 11.29 2.29 6.59
CA LYS A 69 11.79 2.60 5.26
C LYS A 69 13.23 2.13 5.15
N THR A 70 13.51 1.40 4.08
CA THR A 70 14.82 0.84 3.77
C THR A 70 15.16 1.06 2.30
N HIS A 71 16.38 0.70 1.93
CA HIS A 71 16.84 0.66 0.53
C HIS A 71 16.06 -0.36 -0.31
N ILE A 72 16.24 -0.27 -1.63
CA ILE A 72 15.76 -1.24 -2.61
C ILE A 72 16.29 -2.62 -2.25
N THR A 73 15.45 -3.63 -2.42
CA THR A 73 15.78 -5.01 -2.04
C THR A 73 16.93 -5.54 -2.90
N PRO A 74 17.94 -6.20 -2.32
CA PRO A 74 19.03 -6.81 -3.09
C PRO A 74 18.51 -7.89 -4.05
N ILE A 75 19.20 -8.06 -5.17
CA ILE A 75 18.76 -8.91 -6.29
C ILE A 75 18.40 -10.35 -5.89
N ASP A 76 19.19 -10.97 -5.00
CA ASP A 76 18.95 -12.33 -4.51
C ASP A 76 17.60 -12.44 -3.79
N THR A 77 17.27 -11.41 -3.01
CA THR A 77 16.03 -11.35 -2.24
C THR A 77 14.84 -10.96 -3.12
N VAL A 78 15.05 -10.11 -4.14
CA VAL A 78 14.03 -9.76 -5.14
C VAL A 78 13.57 -11.00 -5.91
N HIS A 79 14.49 -11.91 -6.25
CA HIS A 79 14.12 -13.18 -6.88
C HIS A 79 13.20 -14.04 -6.01
N GLU A 80 13.45 -14.10 -4.70
CA GLU A 80 12.57 -14.78 -3.75
C GLU A 80 11.20 -14.10 -3.60
N ILE A 81 11.14 -12.76 -3.66
CA ILE A 81 9.87 -12.02 -3.74
C ILE A 81 9.12 -12.42 -5.02
N GLY A 82 9.80 -12.51 -6.15
CA GLY A 82 9.22 -12.95 -7.42
C GLY A 82 8.61 -14.36 -7.33
N LYS A 83 9.31 -15.30 -6.68
CA LYS A 83 8.78 -16.65 -6.40
C LYS A 83 7.55 -16.61 -5.50
N ALA A 84 7.61 -15.83 -4.42
CA ALA A 84 6.52 -15.72 -3.44
C ALA A 84 5.27 -15.06 -4.04
N ALA A 85 5.45 -14.07 -4.91
CA ALA A 85 4.38 -13.37 -5.62
C ALA A 85 4.00 -14.02 -6.96
N LYS A 86 4.71 -15.06 -7.41
CA LYS A 86 4.51 -15.76 -8.70
C LYS A 86 4.54 -14.84 -9.93
N LEU A 87 5.41 -13.84 -9.91
CA LEU A 87 5.59 -12.87 -10.99
C LEU A 87 7.06 -12.46 -11.15
N THR A 88 7.39 -11.85 -12.29
CA THR A 88 8.68 -11.17 -12.47
C THR A 88 8.62 -9.86 -11.71
N PRO A 89 9.40 -9.67 -10.64
CA PRO A 89 9.30 -8.49 -9.78
C PRO A 89 9.67 -7.20 -10.53
N PRO A 90 9.12 -6.05 -10.11
CA PRO A 90 9.56 -4.73 -10.58
C PRO A 90 11.07 -4.49 -10.41
N GLU A 91 11.59 -3.52 -11.16
CA GLU A 91 12.99 -3.08 -11.03
C GLU A 91 13.32 -2.60 -9.61
N MET A 92 12.43 -1.83 -8.99
CA MET A 92 12.61 -1.28 -7.65
C MET A 92 11.55 -1.81 -6.69
N VAL A 93 11.90 -2.85 -5.93
CA VAL A 93 11.04 -3.38 -4.87
C VAL A 93 11.59 -3.04 -3.49
N PHE A 94 10.78 -2.42 -2.64
CA PHE A 94 11.13 -2.12 -1.26
C PHE A 94 10.51 -3.17 -0.33
N GLY A 95 11.05 -4.39 -0.37
CA GLY A 95 10.49 -5.58 0.29
C GLY A 95 10.35 -5.46 1.81
N LYS A 96 11.20 -4.68 2.50
CA LYS A 96 11.08 -4.45 3.94
C LYS A 96 10.23 -3.24 4.30
N ASN A 97 9.89 -2.38 3.33
CA ASN A 97 9.07 -1.21 3.61
C ASN A 97 7.67 -1.66 4.01
N GLN A 98 7.19 -1.08 5.10
CA GLN A 98 5.83 -1.32 5.57
C GLN A 98 5.32 -0.14 6.38
N LEU A 99 4.00 0.03 6.31
CA LEU A 99 3.24 0.89 7.19
C LEU A 99 2.31 0.01 8.03
N ILE A 100 2.30 0.20 9.35
CA ILE A 100 1.45 -0.52 10.29
C ILE A 100 0.54 0.43 11.06
N LEU A 101 -0.71 0.03 11.20
CA LEU A 101 -1.69 0.63 12.09
C LEU A 101 -2.25 -0.48 12.99
N PHE A 102 -1.87 -0.47 14.26
CA PHE A 102 -2.25 -1.49 15.22
C PHE A 102 -3.10 -0.89 16.34
N HIS A 103 -4.32 -1.40 16.53
CA HIS A 103 -5.19 -1.03 17.63
C HIS A 103 -4.99 -2.02 18.79
N GLU A 104 -4.40 -1.56 19.89
CA GLU A 104 -4.00 -2.43 21.01
C GLU A 104 -5.17 -3.21 21.65
N PRO A 105 -6.34 -2.60 21.92
CA PRO A 105 -7.44 -3.27 22.63
C PRO A 105 -8.11 -4.36 21.80
N SER A 106 -8.30 -4.12 20.50
CA SER A 106 -8.94 -5.10 19.63
C SER A 106 -7.97 -6.09 19.00
N GLY A 107 -6.69 -5.72 18.95
CA GLY A 107 -5.67 -6.44 18.20
C GLY A 107 -5.79 -6.26 16.69
N VAL A 108 -6.69 -5.42 16.17
CA VAL A 108 -6.81 -5.19 14.73
C VAL A 108 -5.53 -4.53 14.22
N CYS A 109 -4.94 -5.14 13.19
CA CYS A 109 -3.69 -4.75 12.58
C CYS A 109 -3.93 -4.53 11.09
N TYR A 110 -3.70 -3.32 10.62
CA TYR A 110 -3.85 -2.93 9.23
C TYR A 110 -2.50 -2.50 8.67
N ASN A 111 -2.02 -3.26 7.68
CA ASN A 111 -0.65 -3.16 7.19
C ASN A 111 -0.61 -2.97 5.69
N PHE A 112 0.42 -2.27 5.23
CA PHE A 112 0.75 -2.16 3.82
C PHE A 112 2.12 -2.77 3.57
N LEU A 113 2.16 -3.77 2.69
CA LEU A 113 3.35 -4.57 2.42
C LEU A 113 3.57 -4.64 0.91
N ALA A 114 4.82 -4.48 0.46
CA ALA A 114 5.16 -4.56 -0.96
C ALA A 114 4.84 -5.94 -1.56
N VAL A 115 5.17 -7.02 -0.87
CA VAL A 115 4.95 -8.38 -1.36
C VAL A 115 3.47 -8.72 -1.50
N GLU A 116 2.64 -8.29 -0.54
CA GLU A 116 1.19 -8.50 -0.62
C GLU A 116 0.54 -7.64 -1.71
N ALA A 117 1.06 -6.42 -1.93
CA ALA A 117 0.64 -5.58 -3.05
C ALA A 117 0.97 -6.22 -4.41
N LEU A 118 2.15 -6.84 -4.54
CA LEU A 118 2.58 -7.56 -5.74
C LEU A 118 1.76 -8.83 -5.98
N LYS A 119 1.40 -9.59 -4.94
CA LYS A 119 0.46 -10.72 -5.09
C LYS A 119 -0.89 -10.30 -5.66
N GLY A 120 -1.32 -9.05 -5.36
CA GLY A 120 -2.54 -8.45 -5.88
C GLY A 120 -2.49 -8.04 -7.35
N THR A 121 -1.37 -8.22 -8.06
CA THR A 121 -1.28 -7.87 -9.49
C THR A 121 -1.75 -8.94 -10.44
N HIS A 122 -2.09 -10.12 -9.90
CA HIS A 122 -2.65 -11.18 -10.70
C HIS A 122 -4.07 -10.82 -11.15
N PHE A 123 -4.41 -11.26 -12.36
CA PHE A 123 -5.79 -11.15 -12.83
C PHE A 123 -6.71 -11.86 -11.83
N PRO A 124 -7.85 -11.24 -11.47
CA PRO A 124 -8.79 -11.88 -10.58
C PRO A 124 -9.29 -13.19 -11.21
N PRO A 125 -9.53 -14.23 -10.40
CA PRO A 125 -10.13 -15.45 -10.92
C PRO A 125 -11.50 -15.12 -11.52
N PRO A 126 -11.87 -15.76 -12.64
CA PRO A 126 -13.17 -15.52 -13.26
C PRO A 126 -14.29 -15.92 -12.31
N VAL A 127 -15.17 -14.98 -12.00
CA VAL A 127 -16.30 -15.16 -11.07
C VAL A 127 -17.53 -15.73 -11.80
N SER A 128 -17.51 -15.74 -13.13
CA SER A 128 -18.55 -16.28 -14.01
C SER A 128 -17.97 -16.70 -15.36
N ASP A 129 -18.71 -17.50 -16.12
CA ASP A 129 -18.31 -17.95 -17.46
C ASP A 129 -18.04 -16.77 -18.42
N GLN A 130 -18.82 -15.69 -18.32
CA GLN A 130 -18.58 -14.46 -19.10
C GLN A 130 -17.31 -13.71 -18.66
N ALA A 131 -16.99 -13.75 -17.35
CA ALA A 131 -15.75 -13.18 -16.85
C ALA A 131 -14.53 -13.99 -17.28
N GLN A 132 -14.68 -15.30 -17.51
CA GLN A 132 -13.62 -16.16 -18.04
C GLN A 132 -13.20 -15.72 -19.43
N ASP A 133 -14.14 -15.41 -20.32
CA ASP A 133 -13.83 -14.86 -21.65
C ASP A 133 -13.14 -13.50 -21.55
N ILE A 134 -13.55 -12.64 -20.62
CA ILE A 134 -12.94 -11.31 -20.42
C ILE A 134 -11.49 -11.46 -19.93
N VAL A 135 -11.26 -12.30 -18.92
CA VAL A 135 -9.92 -12.56 -18.38
C VAL A 135 -9.04 -13.21 -19.45
N ALA A 136 -9.54 -14.23 -20.17
CA ALA A 136 -8.81 -14.85 -21.27
C ALA A 136 -8.44 -13.84 -22.37
N ASN A 137 -9.36 -12.92 -22.71
CA ASN A 137 -9.08 -11.84 -23.65
C ASN A 137 -8.04 -10.84 -23.12
N GLN A 138 -8.04 -10.54 -21.82
CA GLN A 138 -7.01 -9.70 -21.19
C GLN A 138 -5.65 -10.39 -21.25
N GLN A 139 -5.59 -11.68 -20.90
CA GLN A 139 -4.38 -12.50 -20.98
C GLN A 139 -3.84 -12.57 -22.41
N LEU A 140 -4.72 -12.77 -23.40
CA LEU A 140 -4.35 -12.78 -24.82
C LEU A 140 -3.77 -11.44 -25.28
N LYS A 141 -4.38 -10.33 -24.88
CA LYS A 141 -3.86 -8.99 -25.18
C LYS A 141 -2.48 -8.78 -24.58
N VAL A 142 -2.26 -9.22 -23.35
CA VAL A 142 -0.95 -9.15 -22.70
C VAL A 142 0.08 -10.03 -23.41
N ALA A 143 -0.29 -11.24 -23.81
CA ALA A 143 0.58 -12.11 -24.61
C ALA A 143 0.99 -11.44 -25.91
N ASN A 144 0.02 -10.90 -26.66
CA ASN A 144 0.28 -10.22 -27.93
C ASN A 144 1.15 -8.97 -27.75
N ALA A 145 0.94 -8.20 -26.66
CA ALA A 145 1.78 -7.06 -26.34
C ALA A 145 3.23 -7.49 -26.02
N LYS A 146 3.44 -8.61 -25.31
CA LYS A 146 4.77 -9.18 -25.08
C LYS A 146 5.40 -9.76 -26.36
N HIS A 147 4.59 -10.36 -27.24
CA HIS A 147 5.04 -11.02 -28.48
C HIS A 147 5.33 -10.05 -29.64
N ASN A 148 4.84 -8.81 -29.63
CA ASN A 148 5.25 -7.81 -30.62
C ASN A 148 6.75 -7.46 -30.54
N ILE A 149 7.48 -7.99 -29.55
CA ILE A 149 8.95 -7.93 -29.43
C ILE A 149 9.63 -9.18 -30.03
N ASN A 150 8.96 -10.33 -30.19
CA ASN A 150 9.52 -11.53 -30.83
C ASN A 150 8.44 -12.41 -31.49
N LYS A 151 8.57 -12.62 -32.81
CA LYS A 151 7.72 -13.49 -33.65
C LYS A 151 7.92 -14.97 -33.27
N GLU A 152 6.90 -15.61 -32.69
CA GLU A 152 6.54 -17.03 -32.90
C GLU A 152 5.23 -17.39 -32.17
N GLU A 153 4.58 -18.46 -32.66
CA GLU A 153 3.18 -18.87 -32.43
C GLU A 153 2.69 -18.88 -30.96
N VAL A 154 1.49 -18.32 -30.75
CA VAL A 154 0.83 -18.19 -29.43
C VAL A 154 0.39 -19.56 -28.92
N LYS A 155 1.22 -20.18 -28.06
CA LYS A 155 0.83 -21.33 -27.23
C LYS A 155 0.11 -20.84 -25.97
N GLU A 156 -1.02 -21.48 -25.70
CA GLU A 156 -1.82 -21.58 -24.46
C GLU A 156 -1.45 -20.60 -23.32
N LEU A 157 -2.36 -19.67 -23.04
CA LEU A 157 -2.16 -18.50 -22.18
C LEU A 157 -2.19 -18.85 -20.68
N ASP A 158 -1.06 -19.28 -20.13
CA ASP A 158 -0.83 -19.31 -18.67
C ASP A 158 -0.32 -17.94 -18.13
N ILE A 159 -0.79 -16.82 -18.71
CA ILE A 159 -0.40 -15.48 -18.24
C ILE A 159 -1.32 -15.07 -17.09
N THR A 160 -0.76 -14.95 -15.89
CA THR A 160 -1.55 -14.65 -14.69
C THR A 160 -1.50 -13.18 -14.28
N TYR A 161 -0.69 -12.33 -14.94
CA TYR A 161 -0.55 -10.90 -14.62
C TYR A 161 -0.07 -10.08 -15.83
N ASP A 162 -0.25 -8.76 -15.78
CA ASP A 162 0.37 -7.82 -16.72
C ASP A 162 1.68 -7.22 -16.18
N TRP A 163 2.60 -6.88 -17.07
CA TRP A 163 3.91 -6.29 -16.72
C TRP A 163 3.79 -4.85 -16.21
N THR A 164 2.56 -4.33 -16.04
CA THR A 164 2.32 -2.99 -15.51
C THR A 164 2.23 -2.98 -13.99
N TYR A 165 2.20 -4.15 -13.33
CA TYR A 165 2.11 -4.27 -11.86
C TYR A 165 0.88 -3.58 -11.27
N THR A 166 -0.23 -3.60 -12.00
CA THR A 166 -1.50 -3.05 -11.53
C THR A 166 -2.07 -3.91 -10.42
N THR A 167 -2.36 -3.32 -9.26
CA THR A 167 -2.84 -4.04 -8.08
C THR A 167 -4.17 -3.48 -7.57
N ASP A 168 -5.06 -4.38 -7.14
CA ASP A 168 -6.28 -4.04 -6.40
C ASP A 168 -6.07 -4.14 -4.87
N TYR A 169 -4.81 -4.11 -4.42
CA TYR A 169 -4.45 -4.22 -3.02
C TYR A 169 -4.97 -3.04 -2.18
N LYS A 170 -5.83 -3.36 -1.20
CA LYS A 170 -6.45 -2.42 -0.26
C LYS A 170 -5.79 -2.42 1.13
N GLY A 171 -4.55 -2.91 1.24
CA GLY A 171 -3.91 -3.17 2.53
C GLY A 171 -4.33 -4.52 3.14
N SER A 172 -3.42 -5.11 3.92
CA SER A 172 -3.60 -6.38 4.59
C SER A 172 -4.22 -6.19 5.98
N LEU A 173 -5.32 -6.87 6.25
CA LEU A 173 -6.00 -6.86 7.55
C LEU A 173 -5.74 -8.15 8.31
N GLN A 174 -5.41 -8.02 9.59
CA GLN A 174 -5.18 -9.15 10.48
C GLN A 174 -5.63 -8.80 11.90
N ARG A 175 -5.73 -9.82 12.76
CA ARG A 175 -5.85 -9.63 14.19
C ARG A 175 -4.65 -10.25 14.89
N LEU A 176 -3.96 -9.47 15.72
CA LEU A 176 -2.77 -9.88 16.46
C LEU A 176 -3.08 -9.86 17.96
N THR A 177 -2.53 -10.83 18.69
CA THR A 177 -2.52 -10.81 20.16
C THR A 177 -1.14 -10.41 20.63
N LYS A 178 -1.08 -9.40 21.50
CA LYS A 178 0.12 -9.09 22.28
C LYS A 178 0.20 -10.10 23.43
N ALA A 179 1.24 -10.93 23.45
CA ALA A 179 1.51 -11.80 24.58
C ALA A 179 2.18 -11.00 25.70
N GLU A 180 1.73 -11.19 26.94
CA GLU A 180 2.36 -10.61 28.13
C GLU A 180 3.60 -11.43 28.49
N GLY A 181 4.78 -10.91 28.13
CA GLY A 181 6.07 -11.54 28.38
C GLY A 181 7.21 -10.76 27.70
N LEU A 182 8.43 -10.89 28.23
CA LEU A 182 9.64 -10.41 27.58
C LEU A 182 10.34 -11.60 26.90
N PRO A 183 10.66 -11.53 25.59
CA PRO A 183 10.38 -10.42 24.68
C PRO A 183 8.90 -10.33 24.29
N ILE A 184 8.42 -9.11 24.00
CA ILE A 184 7.04 -8.90 23.51
C ILE A 184 6.89 -9.67 22.20
N MET A 185 5.91 -10.57 22.16
CA MET A 185 5.58 -11.38 20.99
C MET A 185 4.17 -11.06 20.51
N PHE A 186 4.02 -10.96 19.19
CA PHE A 186 2.73 -10.82 18.53
C PHE A 186 2.40 -12.10 17.78
N THR A 187 1.23 -12.67 18.05
CA THR A 187 0.75 -13.87 17.36
C THR A 187 -0.52 -13.59 16.59
N LYS A 188 -0.59 -14.09 15.35
CA LYS A 188 -1.78 -13.97 14.50
C LYS A 188 -2.93 -14.79 15.08
N ARG A 189 -4.09 -14.15 15.27
CA ARG A 189 -5.35 -14.85 15.60
C ARG A 189 -5.95 -15.46 14.33
N LYS A 190 -6.72 -16.54 14.51
CA LYS A 190 -7.48 -17.17 13.43
C LYS A 190 -8.67 -16.32 12.97
N GLU A 191 -9.19 -15.47 13.85
CA GLU A 191 -10.31 -14.57 13.56
C GLU A 191 -9.85 -13.34 12.78
N GLU A 192 -10.39 -13.15 11.58
CA GLU A 192 -10.12 -11.97 10.77
C GLU A 192 -10.97 -10.77 11.21
N PRO A 193 -10.49 -9.53 10.99
CA PRO A 193 -11.29 -8.33 11.23
C PRO A 193 -12.57 -8.35 10.38
N LYS A 194 -13.71 -7.94 10.97
CA LYS A 194 -14.98 -7.89 10.26
C LYS A 194 -14.99 -6.69 9.31
N VAL A 195 -15.15 -6.97 8.02
CA VAL A 195 -15.29 -5.96 6.97
C VAL A 195 -16.68 -6.09 6.36
N GLY A 196 -17.39 -4.96 6.24
CA GLY A 196 -18.72 -4.92 5.62
C GLY A 196 -18.86 -3.75 4.65
N PRO A 197 -19.75 -3.85 3.65
CA PRO A 197 -20.06 -2.72 2.77
C PRO A 197 -20.72 -1.60 3.57
N THR A 198 -20.46 -0.35 3.20
CA THR A 198 -21.05 0.81 3.87
C THR A 198 -21.50 1.90 2.90
N ILE A 199 -22.55 2.61 3.29
CA ILE A 199 -22.99 3.86 2.67
C ILE A 199 -22.29 5.08 3.29
N GLU A 200 -21.67 4.90 4.45
CA GLU A 200 -20.87 5.92 5.12
C GLU A 200 -19.69 6.32 4.23
N ARG A 201 -19.30 7.59 4.29
CA ARG A 201 -18.23 8.15 3.48
C ARG A 201 -17.22 8.86 4.37
N ILE A 202 -15.99 8.96 3.89
CA ILE A 202 -14.97 9.78 4.54
C ILE A 202 -15.44 11.24 4.52
N ASP A 203 -15.53 11.83 5.71
CA ASP A 203 -15.87 13.24 5.86
C ASP A 203 -14.69 14.12 5.44
N TYR A 204 -14.70 14.54 4.17
CA TYR A 204 -13.69 15.43 3.62
C TYR A 204 -13.74 16.84 4.21
N GLU A 205 -14.86 17.30 4.76
CA GLU A 205 -14.92 18.63 5.38
C GLU A 205 -14.07 18.63 6.65
N LYS A 206 -14.17 17.57 7.44
CA LYS A 206 -13.31 17.39 8.61
C LYS A 206 -11.82 17.30 8.24
N LEU A 207 -11.48 16.69 7.10
CA LEU A 207 -10.10 16.64 6.61
C LEU A 207 -9.55 17.98 6.10
N LYS A 208 -10.42 18.97 5.82
CA LYS A 208 -10.02 20.34 5.48
C LYS A 208 -9.76 21.21 6.69
N GLU A 209 -10.25 20.82 7.87
CA GLU A 209 -9.97 21.52 9.11
C GLU A 209 -8.47 21.51 9.38
N ARG A 210 -7.94 22.67 9.80
CA ARG A 210 -6.51 22.84 10.04
C ARG A 210 -6.17 22.27 11.42
N GLU A 211 -6.01 20.97 11.49
CA GLU A 211 -5.41 20.30 12.64
C GLU A 211 -3.89 20.16 12.48
N PRO A 212 -3.10 20.27 13.57
CA PRO A 212 -1.67 20.02 13.51
C PRO A 212 -1.41 18.55 13.19
N ILE A 213 -0.57 18.31 12.18
CA ILE A 213 -0.10 16.96 11.85
C ILE A 213 0.93 16.57 12.91
N LEU A 214 0.56 15.63 13.79
CA LEU A 214 1.43 15.10 14.83
C LEU A 214 2.51 14.20 14.21
N TRP A 215 2.11 13.37 13.26
CA TRP A 215 3.03 12.47 12.58
C TRP A 215 2.63 12.27 11.12
N PHE A 216 3.64 12.23 10.25
CA PHE A 216 3.49 12.02 8.82
C PHE A 216 4.60 11.10 8.33
N ASP A 217 4.23 10.18 7.44
CA ASP A 217 5.23 9.45 6.66
C ASP A 217 4.72 9.09 5.26
N ASP A 218 5.68 8.84 4.37
CA ASP A 218 5.49 8.46 2.98
C ASP A 218 6.37 7.23 2.69
N VAL A 219 5.72 6.09 2.42
CA VAL A 219 6.36 4.78 2.30
C VAL A 219 6.17 4.26 0.87
N ALA A 220 7.27 4.14 0.13
CA ALA A 220 7.29 3.48 -1.18
C ALA A 220 7.26 1.95 -1.02
N LEU A 221 6.42 1.26 -1.78
CA LEU A 221 6.35 -0.20 -1.78
C LEU A 221 7.10 -0.81 -2.98
N TYR A 222 6.81 -0.33 -4.18
CA TYR A 222 7.52 -0.71 -5.40
C TYR A 222 7.37 0.37 -6.48
N GLU A 223 8.31 0.36 -7.42
CA GLU A 223 8.38 1.25 -8.58
C GLU A 223 9.02 0.51 -9.77
N ASP A 224 8.60 0.88 -10.98
CA ASP A 224 9.07 0.32 -12.24
C ASP A 224 8.96 1.38 -13.35
N GLU A 225 9.97 1.46 -14.22
CA GLU A 225 9.98 2.37 -15.38
C GLU A 225 9.41 1.74 -16.65
N LEU A 226 8.81 0.54 -16.56
CA LEU A 226 8.09 -0.08 -17.65
C LEU A 226 8.96 -0.25 -18.91
N HIS A 227 10.27 -0.48 -18.74
CA HIS A 227 11.29 -0.47 -19.80
C HIS A 227 11.27 0.82 -20.63
N ASP A 228 11.29 1.98 -19.97
CA ASP A 228 11.21 3.32 -20.57
C ASP A 228 9.90 3.62 -21.33
N HIS A 229 8.88 2.76 -21.23
CA HIS A 229 7.56 2.99 -21.82
C HIS A 229 6.60 3.70 -20.89
N GLY A 230 7.03 4.06 -19.67
CA GLY A 230 6.17 4.74 -18.73
C GLY A 230 6.68 4.69 -17.30
N THR A 231 5.75 4.58 -16.36
CA THR A 231 6.06 4.38 -14.95
C THR A 231 4.91 3.65 -14.26
N SER A 232 5.24 2.80 -13.31
CA SER A 232 4.31 2.13 -12.41
C SER A 232 4.85 2.20 -11.00
N ALA A 233 4.06 2.71 -10.07
CA ALA A 233 4.54 2.93 -8.71
C ALA A 233 3.42 2.84 -7.68
N MET A 234 3.74 2.32 -6.49
CA MET A 234 2.83 2.19 -5.37
C MET A 234 3.44 2.80 -4.11
N TYR A 235 2.76 3.80 -3.56
CA TYR A 235 3.16 4.49 -2.34
C TYR A 235 2.02 4.53 -1.33
N VAL A 236 2.37 4.65 -0.05
CA VAL A 236 1.40 4.78 1.04
C VAL A 236 1.80 5.95 1.94
N LYS A 237 0.89 6.91 2.05
CA LYS A 237 1.06 8.11 2.88
C LYS A 237 0.14 8.05 4.07
N VAL A 238 0.61 8.51 5.22
CA VAL A 238 -0.15 8.54 6.46
C VAL A 238 -0.01 9.89 7.13
N ARG A 239 -1.14 10.41 7.63
CA ARG A 239 -1.22 11.62 8.44
C ARG A 239 -1.94 11.28 9.73
N VAL A 240 -1.30 11.53 10.86
CA VAL A 240 -1.88 11.36 12.19
C VAL A 240 -2.08 12.74 12.79
N MET A 241 -3.32 13.01 13.18
CA MET A 241 -3.78 14.25 13.80
C MET A 241 -4.23 13.93 15.23
N SER A 242 -4.59 14.94 16.02
CA SER A 242 -5.13 14.73 17.37
C SER A 242 -6.47 13.99 17.37
N SER A 243 -7.31 14.22 16.35
CA SER A 243 -8.66 13.65 16.28
C SER A 243 -8.73 12.26 15.63
N GLY A 244 -7.71 11.86 14.88
CA GLY A 244 -7.73 10.65 14.09
C GLY A 244 -6.54 10.51 13.15
N PHE A 245 -6.64 9.58 12.19
CA PHE A 245 -5.62 9.42 11.14
C PHE A 245 -6.25 9.25 9.77
N PHE A 246 -5.48 9.63 8.75
CA PHE A 246 -5.81 9.44 7.34
C PHE A 246 -4.66 8.74 6.63
N VAL A 247 -4.97 7.66 5.91
CA VAL A 247 -4.03 6.91 5.07
C VAL A 247 -4.47 6.99 3.62
N LEU A 248 -3.52 7.29 2.74
CA LEU A 248 -3.71 7.27 1.30
C LEU A 248 -2.70 6.29 0.70
N SER A 249 -3.18 5.13 0.30
CA SER A 249 -2.44 4.20 -0.54
C SER A 249 -2.79 4.47 -2.00
N ARG A 250 -1.77 4.66 -2.82
CA ARG A 250 -1.93 5.11 -4.20
C ARG A 250 -1.01 4.32 -5.10
N TYR A 251 -1.61 3.58 -6.01
CA TYR A 251 -0.97 2.99 -7.17
C TYR A 251 -1.20 3.91 -8.38
N TRP A 252 -0.11 4.29 -9.03
CA TRP A 252 -0.13 5.12 -10.23
C TRP A 252 0.60 4.39 -11.35
N MET A 253 -0.05 4.32 -12.50
CA MET A 253 0.56 3.80 -13.71
C MET A 253 0.29 4.72 -14.89
N ARG A 254 1.36 5.05 -15.59
CA ARG A 254 1.34 5.77 -16.84
C ARG A 254 2.02 4.88 -17.87
N LEU A 255 1.30 4.48 -18.89
CA LEU A 255 1.87 3.87 -20.09
C LEU A 255 1.82 4.94 -21.19
N ASP A 256 2.99 5.42 -21.60
CA ASP A 256 3.12 6.62 -22.41
C ASP A 256 2.34 6.49 -23.72
N HIS A 257 1.53 7.52 -24.01
CA HIS A 257 0.63 7.58 -25.16
C HIS A 257 -0.47 6.50 -25.22
N VAL A 258 -0.58 5.58 -24.25
CA VAL A 258 -1.59 4.53 -24.24
C VAL A 258 -2.68 4.80 -23.19
N VAL A 259 -2.32 4.72 -21.91
CA VAL A 259 -3.29 4.76 -20.80
C VAL A 259 -2.65 5.30 -19.53
N VAL A 260 -3.47 5.94 -18.72
CA VAL A 260 -3.13 6.32 -17.35
C VAL A 260 -4.15 5.72 -16.39
N ARG A 261 -3.65 5.12 -15.31
CA ARG A 261 -4.42 4.36 -14.33
C ARG A 261 -4.03 4.80 -12.93
N LEU A 262 -5.04 4.95 -12.08
CA LEU A 262 -4.89 5.39 -10.70
C LEU A 262 -5.80 4.54 -9.82
N HIS A 263 -5.21 3.74 -8.95
CA HIS A 263 -5.94 3.01 -7.91
C HIS A 263 -5.62 3.64 -6.57
N GLU A 264 -6.65 4.05 -5.83
CA GLU A 264 -6.49 4.72 -4.55
C GLU A 264 -7.30 4.00 -3.49
N THR A 265 -6.66 3.66 -2.38
CA THR A 265 -7.31 3.24 -1.15
C THR A 265 -7.14 4.34 -0.12
N ARG A 266 -8.24 4.99 0.25
CA ARG A 266 -8.29 6.00 1.30
C ARG A 266 -8.85 5.36 2.56
N THR A 267 -8.17 5.54 3.68
CA THR A 267 -8.62 5.02 4.96
C THR A 267 -8.65 6.15 5.98
N HIS A 268 -9.76 6.31 6.67
CA HIS A 268 -9.94 7.34 7.70
C HIS A 268 -10.52 6.74 8.97
N HIS A 269 -9.94 7.11 10.10
CA HIS A 269 -10.42 6.72 11.43
C HIS A 269 -10.46 7.93 12.34
N LEU A 270 -11.57 8.11 13.04
CA LEU A 270 -11.69 9.07 14.13
C LEU A 270 -11.51 8.33 15.45
N PHE A 271 -10.59 8.82 16.29
CA PHE A 271 -10.36 8.21 17.59
C PHE A 271 -11.64 8.25 18.44
N GLY A 272 -11.88 7.17 19.17
CA GLY A 272 -13.11 6.96 19.94
C GLY A 272 -14.26 6.30 19.16
N THR A 273 -14.15 6.15 17.83
CA THR A 273 -15.08 5.32 17.05
C THR A 273 -14.69 3.84 17.07
N ASP A 274 -15.64 2.95 16.86
CA ASP A 274 -15.45 1.49 16.88
C ASP A 274 -15.09 0.91 15.50
N HIS A 275 -14.80 1.75 14.51
CA HIS A 275 -14.55 1.35 13.14
C HIS A 275 -13.72 2.37 12.39
N PHE A 276 -13.20 1.98 11.23
CA PHE A 276 -12.65 2.92 10.27
C PHE A 276 -13.24 2.67 8.88
N ILE A 277 -13.27 3.73 8.07
CA ILE A 277 -13.82 3.70 6.73
C ILE A 277 -12.67 3.50 5.75
N ARG A 278 -12.85 2.58 4.79
CA ARG A 278 -11.94 2.30 3.69
C ARG A 278 -12.67 2.50 2.37
N GLU A 279 -12.20 3.46 1.57
CA GLU A 279 -12.74 3.77 0.25
C GLU A 279 -11.70 3.42 -0.82
N TYR A 280 -12.05 2.48 -1.68
CA TYR A 280 -11.25 2.10 -2.83
C TYR A 280 -11.84 2.71 -4.09
N THR A 281 -11.01 3.36 -4.91
CA THR A 281 -11.41 3.90 -6.21
C THR A 281 -10.42 3.51 -7.28
N ARG A 282 -10.94 3.00 -8.40
CA ARG A 282 -10.18 2.72 -9.62
C ARG A 282 -10.54 3.75 -10.68
N LYS A 283 -9.54 4.45 -11.19
CA LYS A 283 -9.69 5.45 -12.23
C LYS A 283 -8.79 5.09 -13.42
N GLU A 284 -9.31 5.26 -14.63
CA GLU A 284 -8.57 4.92 -15.85
C GLU A 284 -9.08 5.73 -17.04
N GLU A 285 -8.14 6.30 -17.80
CA GLU A 285 -8.42 6.99 -19.06
C GLU A 285 -7.30 6.77 -20.08
N LYS A 286 -7.68 6.77 -21.36
CA LYS A 286 -6.71 6.73 -22.47
C LYS A 286 -6.17 8.10 -22.79
N PHE A 287 -4.90 8.17 -23.20
CA PHE A 287 -4.28 9.43 -23.58
C PHE A 287 -4.97 10.12 -24.76
N ASP A 288 -5.40 9.37 -25.77
CA ASP A 288 -6.16 9.91 -26.91
C ASP A 288 -7.41 10.67 -26.48
N THR A 289 -8.14 10.15 -25.49
CA THR A 289 -9.31 10.82 -24.91
C THR A 289 -8.90 12.11 -24.20
N LEU A 290 -7.81 12.09 -23.44
CA LEU A 290 -7.30 13.27 -22.73
C LEU A 290 -6.84 14.36 -23.69
N PHE A 291 -6.13 13.99 -24.77
CA PHE A 291 -5.68 14.94 -25.79
C PHE A 291 -6.85 15.53 -26.57
N SER A 292 -7.88 14.73 -26.85
CA SER A 292 -9.11 15.20 -27.51
C SER A 292 -9.87 16.22 -26.65
N LYS A 293 -9.75 16.13 -25.31
CA LYS A 293 -10.28 17.11 -24.35
C LYS A 293 -9.40 18.36 -24.19
N GLY A 294 -8.28 18.45 -24.92
CA GLY A 294 -7.38 19.61 -24.90
C GLY A 294 -6.31 19.59 -23.80
N HIS A 295 -6.10 18.44 -23.13
CA HIS A 295 -5.04 18.32 -22.12
C HIS A 295 -3.64 18.26 -22.74
N PRO A 296 -2.57 18.62 -21.98
CA PRO A 296 -1.21 18.69 -22.51
C PRO A 296 -0.74 17.38 -23.14
N LYS A 297 -0.03 17.45 -24.27
CA LYS A 297 0.51 16.24 -24.94
C LYS A 297 1.85 15.76 -24.37
N ASN A 298 2.51 16.57 -23.56
CA ASN A 298 3.80 16.22 -22.97
C ASN A 298 3.60 15.26 -21.77
N MET A 299 4.20 14.07 -21.85
CA MET A 299 4.11 13.01 -20.84
C MET A 299 4.66 13.44 -19.47
N SER A 300 5.67 14.33 -19.44
CA SER A 300 6.26 14.84 -18.20
C SER A 300 5.26 15.58 -17.31
N ASN A 301 4.20 16.15 -17.88
CA ASN A 301 3.15 16.79 -17.08
C ASN A 301 2.41 15.77 -16.23
N TYR A 302 2.16 14.57 -16.77
CA TYR A 302 1.45 13.48 -16.11
C TYR A 302 2.27 12.78 -15.02
N THR A 303 3.48 13.26 -14.70
CA THR A 303 4.24 12.77 -13.53
C THR A 303 3.62 13.26 -12.22
N ASN A 304 2.94 14.42 -12.20
CA ASN A 304 2.30 14.94 -10.99
C ASN A 304 0.88 14.39 -10.83
N ILE A 305 0.75 13.32 -10.05
CA ILE A 305 -0.53 12.61 -9.85
C ILE A 305 -1.63 13.54 -9.31
N ASP A 306 -1.30 14.44 -8.38
CA ASP A 306 -2.30 15.31 -7.75
C ASP A 306 -2.92 16.30 -8.72
N THR A 307 -2.17 16.67 -9.77
CA THR A 307 -2.64 17.56 -10.83
C THR A 307 -3.55 16.84 -11.82
N PHE A 308 -3.35 15.53 -12.08
CA PHE A 308 -4.06 14.82 -13.16
C PHE A 308 -5.15 13.85 -12.67
N GLN A 309 -5.15 13.49 -11.38
CA GLN A 309 -6.11 12.53 -10.81
C GLN A 309 -7.59 12.88 -11.04
N HIS A 310 -7.92 14.18 -11.17
CA HIS A 310 -9.29 14.66 -11.32
C HIS A 310 -9.82 14.53 -12.76
N LEU A 311 -8.92 14.33 -13.72
CA LEU A 311 -9.26 14.15 -15.14
C LEU A 311 -9.66 12.71 -15.46
N LEU A 312 -9.35 11.78 -14.56
CA LEU A 312 -9.58 10.36 -14.74
C LEU A 312 -10.99 9.99 -14.25
N PRO A 313 -11.84 9.38 -15.10
CA PRO A 313 -13.15 8.91 -14.69
C PRO A 313 -13.00 7.71 -13.75
N VAL A 314 -13.84 7.68 -12.72
CA VAL A 314 -13.94 6.54 -11.79
C VAL A 314 -14.64 5.38 -12.53
N ARG A 315 -13.95 4.25 -12.66
CA ARG A 315 -14.46 3.02 -13.25
C ARG A 315 -15.11 2.12 -12.21
N GLU A 316 -14.56 2.11 -11.00
CA GLU A 316 -15.06 1.32 -9.89
C GLU A 316 -14.82 2.07 -8.58
N ALA A 317 -15.79 1.98 -7.67
CA ALA A 317 -15.67 2.50 -6.32
C ALA A 317 -16.27 1.50 -5.33
N VAL A 318 -15.50 1.14 -4.32
CA VAL A 318 -15.89 0.18 -3.27
C VAL A 318 -15.71 0.86 -1.92
N PHE A 319 -16.74 0.77 -1.09
CA PHE A 319 -16.80 1.45 0.20
C PHE A 319 -17.03 0.43 1.31
N GLU A 320 -16.07 0.34 2.21
CA GLU A 320 -16.01 -0.69 3.24
C GLU A 320 -15.83 -0.04 4.61
N LYS A 321 -16.45 -0.67 5.61
CA LYS A 321 -16.29 -0.34 7.03
C LYS A 321 -15.60 -1.51 7.69
N VAL A 322 -14.49 -1.23 8.37
CA VAL A 322 -13.75 -2.24 9.14
C VAL A 322 -14.03 -2.02 10.61
N LEU A 323 -14.64 -3.02 11.25
CA LEU A 323 -15.00 -2.96 12.66
C LEU A 323 -13.80 -3.35 13.53
N LEU A 324 -13.64 -2.62 14.63
CA LEU A 324 -12.64 -2.91 15.65
C LEU A 324 -13.13 -3.93 16.68
N GLN A 325 -14.42 -4.32 16.67
CA GLN A 325 -14.99 -5.31 17.59
C GLN A 325 -14.79 -6.75 17.07
#